data_AF-A0A183A275-F1
#
_entry.id   AF-A0A183A275-F1
#
_cell.length_a   1.000
_cell.length_b   1.000
_cell.length_c   1.000
_cell.angle_alpha   90.00
_cell.angle_beta   90.00
_cell.angle_gamma   90.00
#
_symmetry.space_group_name_H-M   'P 1'
#
loop_
_entity.id
_entity.type
_entity.pdbx_description
1 polymer ?
#
loop_
_entity_poly.entity_id
_entity_poly.type
_entity_poly.pdbx_seq_one_letter_code
_entity_poly.pdbx_strand_id
1 'polypeptide(L)' 'MNAPASFEPFLLADGEKKISFEKDTQVPNAAIFTLNREDHTCLSCFLHFECNQHLGDEEQGWL' A
#
# COMPACT_ATOMS: atom_id res chain seq x y z
N MET A 1 4.41 -9.89 -32.70
CA MET A 1 3.24 -9.65 -31.83
C MET A 1 3.56 -10.34 -30.50
N ASN A 2 4.08 -9.60 -29.53
CA ASN A 2 4.45 -10.07 -28.18
C ASN A 2 4.08 -8.97 -27.16
N ALA A 3 2.96 -8.31 -27.41
CA ALA A 3 2.44 -7.28 -26.51
C ALA A 3 1.61 -8.01 -25.45
N PRO A 4 1.89 -7.81 -24.15
CA PRO A 4 1.05 -8.34 -23.09
C PRO A 4 -0.38 -7.84 -23.27
N ALA A 5 -1.36 -8.67 -22.91
CA ALA A 5 -2.74 -8.32 -23.12
C ALA A 5 -3.10 -7.09 -22.27
N SER A 6 -3.87 -6.16 -22.84
CA SER A 6 -4.15 -4.85 -22.21
C SER A 6 -4.90 -4.93 -20.88
N PHE A 7 -5.35 -6.12 -20.48
CA PHE A 7 -6.06 -6.37 -19.23
C PHE A 7 -5.20 -6.92 -18.09
N GLU A 8 -3.97 -7.35 -18.37
CA GLU A 8 -3.04 -7.83 -17.35
C GLU A 8 -2.60 -6.82 -16.28
N PRO A 9 -2.57 -5.49 -16.50
CA PRO A 9 -2.11 -4.56 -15.47
C PRO A 9 -3.13 -4.30 -14.36
N PHE A 10 -4.42 -4.60 -14.57
CA PHE A 10 -5.48 -4.35 -13.58
C PHE A 10 -6.21 -5.61 -13.09
N LEU A 11 -6.08 -6.74 -13.79
CA LEU A 11 -6.67 -7.99 -13.35
C LEU A 11 -5.74 -8.69 -12.35
N LEU A 12 -6.26 -8.99 -11.16
CA LEU A 12 -5.58 -9.88 -10.23
C LEU A 12 -5.74 -11.33 -10.70
N ALA A 13 -4.66 -12.11 -10.66
CA ALA A 13 -4.74 -13.54 -10.89
C ALA A 13 -5.50 -14.24 -9.76
N ASP A 14 -6.18 -15.34 -10.08
CA ASP A 14 -6.93 -16.18 -9.12
C ASP A 14 -5.96 -16.72 -8.04
N GLY A 15 -5.88 -16.02 -6.90
CA GLY A 15 -5.00 -16.34 -5.77
C GLY A 15 -4.03 -15.23 -5.34
N GLU A 16 -3.89 -14.15 -6.11
CA GLU A 16 -3.08 -13.00 -5.72
C GLU A 16 -3.85 -12.08 -4.76
N LYS A 17 -3.24 -11.71 -3.62
CA LYS A 17 -3.84 -10.72 -2.71
C LYS A 17 -3.54 -9.32 -3.22
N LYS A 18 -4.57 -8.47 -3.29
CA LYS A 18 -4.46 -7.08 -3.74
C LYS A 18 -3.57 -6.22 -2.86
N ILE A 19 -3.67 -6.45 -1.56
CA ILE A 19 -2.91 -5.76 -0.53
C ILE A 19 -2.30 -6.84 0.36
N SER A 20 -1.00 -6.79 0.54
CA SER A 20 -0.29 -7.57 1.56
C SER A 20 0.46 -6.62 2.48
N PHE A 21 0.44 -6.93 3.77
CA PHE A 21 1.10 -6.14 4.80
C PHE A 21 2.04 -7.05 5.60
N GLU A 22 3.24 -6.56 5.87
CA GLU A 22 4.22 -7.21 6.72
C GLU A 22 4.73 -6.20 7.74
N LYS A 23 4.76 -6.57 9.03
CA LYS A 23 5.30 -5.70 10.07
C LYS A 23 6.81 -5.73 9.99
N ASP A 24 7.42 -4.57 9.86
CA ASP A 24 8.86 -4.46 9.86
C ASP A 24 9.39 -4.72 11.27
N THR A 25 10.47 -5.49 11.37
CA THR A 25 11.07 -5.88 12.65
C THR A 25 12.34 -5.09 12.97
N GLN A 26 12.81 -4.27 12.02
CA GLN A 26 14.02 -3.47 12.17
C GLN A 26 13.72 -2.08 12.76
N VAL A 27 12.54 -1.52 12.47
CA VAL A 27 12.12 -0.20 12.96
C VAL A 27 10.82 -0.32 13.78
N PRO A 28 10.75 0.28 14.99
CA PRO A 28 9.52 0.30 15.77
C PRO A 28 8.42 1.08 15.04
N ASN A 29 7.21 0.54 15.05
CA ASN A 29 6.03 1.11 14.38
C ASN A 29 6.15 1.26 12.85
N ALA A 30 6.93 0.39 12.19
CA ALA A 30 7.01 0.34 10.74
C ALA A 30 6.31 -0.90 10.17
N ALA A 31 5.67 -0.73 9.02
CA ALA A 31 5.07 -1.81 8.26
C ALA A 31 5.32 -1.59 6.76
N ILE A 32 5.57 -2.68 6.06
CA ILE A 32 5.77 -2.70 4.60
C ILE A 32 4.46 -3.16 3.98
N PHE A 33 3.90 -2.32 3.11
CA PHE A 33 2.70 -2.62 2.34
C PHE A 33 3.09 -2.88 0.88
N THR A 34 2.63 -4.01 0.34
CA THR A 34 2.78 -4.34 -1.09
C THR A 34 1.40 -4.34 -1.74
N LEU A 35 1.21 -3.40 -2.68
CA LEU A 35 0.01 -3.25 -3.49
C LEU A 35 0.26 -3.87 -4.85
N ASN A 36 -0.51 -4.91 -5.19
CA ASN A 36 -0.36 -5.62 -6.46
C ASN A 36 -1.30 -5.04 -7.51
N ARG A 37 -0.78 -4.82 -8.73
CA ARG A 37 -1.54 -4.38 -9.91
C ARG A 37 -2.24 -3.03 -9.74
N GLU A 38 -1.68 -2.18 -8.88
CA GLU A 38 -2.14 -0.81 -8.65
C GLU A 38 -1.16 0.19 -9.28
N ASP A 39 -1.65 1.35 -9.69
CA ASP A 39 -0.84 2.40 -10.27
C ASP A 39 -0.33 3.40 -9.21
N HIS A 40 0.57 4.29 -9.63
CA HIS A 40 1.17 5.28 -8.75
C HIS A 40 0.15 6.23 -8.11
N THR A 41 -1.01 6.44 -8.74
CA THR A 41 -2.08 7.28 -8.18
C THR A 41 -2.66 6.64 -6.92
N CYS A 42 -2.93 5.33 -6.98
CA CYS A 42 -3.42 4.57 -5.83
C CYS A 42 -2.40 4.56 -4.70
N LEU A 43 -1.11 4.34 -5.01
CA LEU A 43 -0.05 4.37 -4.01
C LEU A 43 0.08 5.74 -3.34
N SER A 44 -0.01 6.82 -4.11
CA SER A 44 0.09 8.19 -3.60
C SER A 44 -1.09 8.56 -2.70
N CYS A 45 -2.30 8.16 -3.09
CA CYS A 45 -3.50 8.42 -2.27
C CYS A 45 -3.47 7.60 -0.97
N PHE A 46 -3.00 6.35 -1.03
CA PHE A 46 -2.81 5.49 0.13
C PHE A 46 -1.82 6.09 1.13
N LEU A 47 -0.65 6.52 0.65
CA LEU A 47 0.36 7.15 1.51
C LEU A 47 -0.15 8.44 2.17
N HIS A 48 -0.92 9.24 1.45
CA HIS A 48 -1.51 10.46 2.02
C HIS A 48 -2.52 10.15 3.14
N PHE A 49 -3.38 9.14 2.95
CA PHE A 49 -4.35 8.74 3.97
C PHE A 49 -3.69 8.20 5.24
N GLU A 50 -2.75 7.25 5.11
CA GLU A 50 -2.08 6.62 6.26
C GLU A 50 -1.18 7.60 7.02
N CYS A 51 -0.45 8.47 6.30
CA CYS A 51 0.39 9.50 6.92
C CYS A 51 -0.45 10.51 7.71
N ASN A 52 -1.62 10.90 7.18
CA ASN A 52 -2.53 11.81 7.90
C ASN A 52 -3.20 11.15 9.10
N GLN A 53 -3.47 9.84 9.08
CA GLN A 53 -4.01 9.14 10.27
C GLN A 53 -2.98 9.06 11.39
N HIS A 54 -1.71 8.76 11.08
CA HIS A 54 -0.66 8.65 12.11
C HIS A 54 -0.26 10.01 12.72
N LEU A 55 -0.31 11.10 11.94
CA LEU A 55 -0.12 12.46 12.49
C LEU A 55 -1.25 12.88 13.45
N GLY A 56 -2.45 12.27 13.32
CA GLY A 56 -3.58 12.52 14.24
C GLY A 56 -3.46 11.81 15.60
N ASP A 57 -2.66 10.75 15.68
CA ASP A 57 -2.42 10.00 16.93
C ASP A 57 -1.24 10.56 17.74
N GLU A 58 -0.22 11.15 17.09
CA GLU A 58 0.91 11.79 17.80
C GLU A 58 0.51 13.06 18.56
N GLU A 59 -0.56 13.75 18.15
CA GLU A 59 -1.09 14.93 18.86
C GLU A 59 -1.86 14.57 20.15
N GLN A 60 -2.20 13.29 20.39
CA GLN A 60 -2.90 12.87 21.61
C GLN A 60 -1.98 12.37 22.74
N GLY A 61 -0.66 12.38 22.51
CA GLY A 61 0.35 11.99 23.51
C GLY A 61 0.94 13.14 24.34
N TRP A 62 0.51 14.37 24.12
CA TRP A 62 1.06 15.58 24.75
C TRP A 62 0.04 16.37 25.60
N LEU A 63 -1.09 15.76 25.99
CA LEU A 63 -2.06 16.32 26.96
C LEU A 63 -2.30 15.38 28.13
#